data_AF-A0A553AHT2-F1
#
_entry.id   AF-A0A553AHT2-F1
#
_cell.length_a   1.000
_cell.length_b   1.000
_cell.length_c   1.000
_cell.angle_alpha   90.00
_cell.angle_beta   90.00
_cell.angle_gamma   90.00
#
_symmetry.space_group_name_H-M   'P 1'
#
loop_
_entity.id
_entity.type
_entity.pdbx_description
1 polymer ?
#
loop_
_entity_poly.entity_id
_entity_poly.type
_entity_poly.pdbx_seq_one_letter_code
_entity_poly.pdbx_strand_id
1 'polypeptide(L)'
;MPLPPRAFFTIQETAIRWGCSLDELAGWAAVGKLDIAMAIQPVQHGAGVMSGFVAVPVTDILGLFRNNGGDAARLAARRIRPLGQEDWIWLSGPADPIEVSLDDLLIMSDDVHQFETYHDVLRRSSGTGAPNRYDWEGLFAMLIRRVHFEGVPATQAELIAIAQEWFAENSPNGEVPDERTLRRRLGPIWRSLQGDA
;
A
#
# COMPACT_ATOMS: atom_id res chain seq x y z
N MET A 1 20.65 17.58 -16.69
CA MET A 1 19.20 17.87 -16.60
C MET A 1 18.59 16.89 -15.62
N PRO A 2 17.72 17.32 -14.70
CA PRO A 2 16.96 16.39 -13.87
C PRO A 2 16.06 15.51 -14.76
N LEU A 3 15.86 14.26 -14.37
CA LEU A 3 14.95 13.36 -15.07
C LEU A 3 13.50 13.84 -14.93
N PRO A 4 12.63 13.59 -15.93
CA PRO A 4 11.20 13.84 -15.81
C PRO A 4 10.59 13.07 -14.60
N PRO A 5 9.48 13.56 -14.05
CA PRO A 5 8.76 12.85 -13.00
C PRO A 5 8.25 11.49 -13.49
N ARG A 6 8.07 10.57 -12.54
CA ARG A 6 7.55 9.23 -12.80
C ARG A 6 6.14 9.32 -13.43
N ALA A 7 5.89 8.52 -14.47
CA ALA A 7 4.64 8.57 -15.24
C ALA A 7 3.49 7.75 -14.63
N PHE A 8 3.80 6.64 -13.96
CA PHE A 8 2.83 5.75 -13.33
C PHE A 8 3.49 4.94 -12.21
N PHE A 9 2.68 4.39 -11.32
CA PHE A 9 3.07 3.47 -10.26
C PHE A 9 2.35 2.14 -10.49
N THR A 10 3.00 1.02 -10.23
CA THR A 10 2.28 -0.26 -10.21
C THR A 10 1.29 -0.27 -9.05
N ILE A 11 0.31 -1.15 -9.14
CA ILE A 11 -0.67 -1.28 -8.07
C ILE A 11 -0.04 -1.72 -6.74
N GLN A 12 1.00 -2.57 -6.79
CA GLN A 12 1.72 -3.01 -5.60
C GLN A 12 2.51 -1.86 -4.97
N GLU A 13 3.20 -1.06 -5.78
CA GLU A 13 3.92 0.12 -5.28
C GLU A 13 2.97 1.12 -4.62
N THR A 14 1.80 1.33 -5.22
CA THR A 14 0.80 2.25 -4.69
C THR A 14 0.22 1.76 -3.36
N ALA A 15 -0.09 0.46 -3.26
CA ALA A 15 -0.57 -0.16 -2.02
C ALA A 15 0.47 -0.02 -0.88
N ILE A 16 1.75 -0.29 -1.17
CA ILE A 16 2.85 -0.09 -0.21
C ILE A 16 2.96 1.38 0.20
N ARG A 17 2.92 2.29 -0.78
CA ARG A 17 3.03 3.74 -0.58
C ARG A 17 1.90 4.30 0.29
N TRP A 18 0.70 3.76 0.16
CA TRP A 18 -0.48 4.19 0.90
C TRP A 18 -0.72 3.38 2.20
N GLY A 19 0.07 2.34 2.46
CA GLY A 19 -0.08 1.49 3.63
C GLY A 19 -1.41 0.73 3.66
N CYS A 20 -1.95 0.35 2.50
CA CYS A 20 -3.21 -0.37 2.38
C CYS A 20 -3.03 -1.73 1.70
N SER A 21 -4.03 -2.59 1.82
CA SER A 21 -4.10 -3.85 1.07
C SER A 21 -4.49 -3.63 -0.39
N LEU A 22 -4.14 -4.59 -1.26
CA LEU A 22 -4.61 -4.61 -2.65
C LEU A 22 -6.15 -4.71 -2.75
N ASP A 23 -6.79 -5.41 -1.82
CA ASP A 23 -8.25 -5.51 -1.71
C ASP A 23 -8.91 -4.15 -1.41
N GLU A 24 -8.34 -3.34 -0.51
CA GLU A 24 -8.84 -1.99 -0.20
C GLU A 24 -8.70 -1.04 -1.40
N LEU A 25 -7.54 -1.07 -2.06
CA LEU A 25 -7.28 -0.27 -3.25
C LEU A 25 -8.25 -0.64 -4.39
N ALA A 26 -8.47 -1.94 -4.62
CA ALA A 26 -9.46 -2.42 -5.57
C ALA A 26 -10.88 -1.99 -5.18
N GLY A 27 -11.21 -1.99 -3.89
CA GLY A 27 -12.48 -1.49 -3.36
C GLY A 27 -12.73 -0.04 -3.74
N TRP A 28 -11.75 0.85 -3.53
CA TRP A 28 -11.85 2.26 -3.91
C TRP A 28 -12.02 2.46 -5.41
N ALA A 29 -11.28 1.72 -6.22
CA ALA A 29 -11.38 1.79 -7.66
C ALA A 29 -12.74 1.23 -8.17
N ALA A 30 -13.25 0.15 -7.58
CA ALA A 30 -14.55 -0.42 -7.91
C ALA A 30 -15.73 0.54 -7.66
N VAL A 31 -15.60 1.47 -6.70
CA VAL A 31 -16.59 2.53 -6.44
C VAL A 31 -16.24 3.87 -7.10
N GLY A 32 -15.28 3.87 -8.04
CA GLY A 32 -14.94 5.03 -8.87
C GLY A 32 -14.18 6.15 -8.16
N LYS A 33 -13.41 5.83 -7.10
CA LYS A 33 -12.56 6.83 -6.41
C LYS A 33 -11.22 7.06 -7.10
N LEU A 34 -10.77 6.09 -7.87
CA LEU A 34 -9.59 6.17 -8.73
C LEU A 34 -9.77 5.21 -9.90
N ASP A 35 -9.02 5.45 -10.97
CA ASP A 35 -8.89 4.51 -12.06
C ASP A 35 -7.70 3.59 -11.83
N ILE A 36 -7.89 2.32 -12.18
CA ILE A 36 -6.80 1.38 -12.40
C ILE A 36 -6.66 1.21 -13.91
N ALA A 37 -5.45 1.43 -14.40
CA ALA A 37 -5.11 1.34 -15.80
C ALA A 37 -4.18 0.17 -16.09
N MET A 38 -4.08 -0.17 -17.37
CA MET A 38 -3.07 -1.07 -17.91
C MET A 38 -2.66 -0.59 -19.31
N ALA A 39 -1.49 -0.98 -19.77
CA ALA A 39 -1.09 -0.80 -21.17
C ALA A 39 -1.66 -1.92 -22.03
N ILE A 40 -2.19 -1.58 -23.20
CA ILE A 40 -2.69 -2.54 -24.18
C ILE A 40 -1.89 -2.45 -25.48
N GLN A 41 -1.69 -3.61 -26.09
CA GLN A 41 -1.25 -3.67 -27.48
C GLN A 41 -2.36 -3.14 -28.40
N PRO A 42 -2.04 -2.73 -29.64
CA PRO A 42 -3.05 -2.31 -30.61
C PRO A 42 -4.14 -3.37 -30.81
N VAL A 43 -5.38 -3.04 -30.47
CA VAL A 43 -6.56 -3.88 -30.66
C VAL A 43 -7.46 -3.24 -31.72
N GLN A 44 -7.85 -4.01 -32.72
CA GLN A 44 -8.82 -3.57 -33.73
C GLN A 44 -10.21 -3.52 -33.09
N HIS A 45 -10.91 -2.39 -33.24
CA HIS A 45 -12.27 -2.23 -32.76
C HIS A 45 -13.09 -1.43 -33.77
N GLY A 46 -14.07 -2.11 -34.38
CA GLY A 46 -14.79 -1.56 -35.54
C GLY A 46 -13.82 -1.19 -36.67
N ALA A 47 -13.90 0.04 -37.16
CA ALA A 47 -13.00 0.56 -38.19
C ALA A 47 -11.71 1.18 -37.63
N GLY A 48 -11.54 1.26 -36.30
CA GLY A 48 -10.41 1.91 -35.64
C GLY A 48 -9.47 0.93 -34.93
N VAL A 49 -8.32 1.46 -34.50
CA VAL A 49 -7.35 0.76 -33.66
C VAL A 49 -7.24 1.52 -32.34
N MET A 50 -7.31 0.79 -31.22
CA MET A 50 -7.08 1.33 -29.88
C MET A 50 -5.75 0.82 -29.35
N SER A 51 -4.94 1.67 -28.75
CA SER A 51 -3.66 1.31 -28.14
C SER A 51 -3.28 2.28 -27.03
N GLY A 52 -2.27 1.92 -26.22
CA GLY A 52 -1.77 2.76 -25.13
C GLY A 52 -2.37 2.38 -23.78
N PHE A 53 -2.51 3.35 -22.88
CA PHE A 53 -3.08 3.11 -21.55
C PHE A 53 -4.61 3.19 -21.58
N VAL A 54 -5.24 2.24 -20.91
CA VAL A 54 -6.70 2.17 -20.76
C VAL A 54 -7.04 1.84 -19.32
N ALA A 55 -8.12 2.44 -18.81
CA ALA A 55 -8.72 2.01 -17.55
C ALA A 55 -9.42 0.67 -17.75
N VAL A 56 -9.29 -0.20 -16.75
CA VAL A 56 -9.98 -1.49 -16.67
C VAL A 56 -11.03 -1.46 -15.55
N PRO A 57 -12.22 -2.01 -15.78
CA PRO A 57 -13.27 -2.02 -14.76
C PRO A 57 -12.89 -3.02 -13.68
N VAL A 58 -12.55 -2.51 -12.49
CA VAL A 58 -12.09 -3.35 -11.38
C VAL A 58 -13.13 -4.40 -10.99
N THR A 59 -14.41 -4.09 -11.13
CA THR A 59 -15.53 -5.03 -10.91
C THR A 59 -15.42 -6.32 -11.73
N ASP A 60 -14.80 -6.26 -12.91
CA ASP A 60 -14.67 -7.41 -13.81
C ASP A 60 -13.44 -8.26 -13.47
N ILE A 61 -12.50 -7.68 -12.72
CA ILE A 61 -11.22 -8.30 -12.34
C ILE A 61 -11.04 -8.44 -10.82
N LEU A 62 -12.10 -8.26 -10.01
CA LEU A 62 -12.04 -8.39 -8.54
C LEU A 62 -11.45 -9.72 -8.07
N GLY A 63 -11.57 -10.78 -8.87
CA GLY A 63 -10.97 -12.08 -8.58
C GLY A 63 -9.45 -12.05 -8.45
N LEU A 64 -8.75 -11.12 -9.14
CA LEU A 64 -7.30 -10.95 -9.05
C LEU A 64 -6.83 -10.42 -7.70
N PHE A 65 -7.69 -9.69 -6.98
CA PHE A 65 -7.33 -9.00 -5.74
C PHE A 65 -7.52 -9.86 -4.49
N ARG A 66 -8.39 -10.89 -4.57
CA ARG A 66 -8.80 -11.69 -3.42
C ARG A 66 -7.65 -12.59 -2.96
N ASN A 67 -7.13 -12.30 -1.76
CA ASN A 67 -6.04 -13.02 -1.09
C ASN A 67 -6.37 -14.48 -0.66
N ASN A 68 -7.45 -15.09 -1.16
CA ASN A 68 -8.07 -16.29 -0.60
C ASN A 68 -7.86 -17.56 -1.45
N GLY A 69 -6.62 -17.79 -1.89
CA GLY A 69 -6.20 -19.07 -2.50
C GLY A 69 -6.76 -19.36 -3.91
N GLY A 70 -7.18 -18.33 -4.64
CA GLY A 70 -7.58 -18.47 -6.03
C GLY A 70 -6.36 -18.44 -6.95
N ASP A 71 -6.16 -19.52 -7.70
CA ASP A 71 -5.07 -19.70 -8.70
C ASP A 71 -5.25 -18.83 -9.96
N ALA A 72 -6.12 -17.81 -9.90
CA ALA A 72 -6.44 -16.95 -11.03
C ALA A 72 -5.33 -15.93 -11.24
N ALA A 73 -4.25 -16.35 -11.89
CA ALA A 73 -3.15 -15.47 -12.28
C ALA A 73 -3.57 -14.43 -13.35
N ARG A 74 -4.67 -14.70 -14.08
CA ARG A 74 -5.16 -13.87 -15.17
C ARG A 74 -6.69 -13.89 -15.25
N LEU A 75 -7.29 -12.77 -15.64
CA LEU A 75 -8.71 -12.62 -15.93
C LEU A 75 -8.94 -11.84 -17.22
N ALA A 76 -10.01 -12.17 -17.94
CA ALA A 76 -10.39 -11.51 -19.18
C ALA A 76 -11.25 -10.26 -18.93
N ALA A 77 -10.74 -9.08 -19.29
CA ALA A 77 -11.53 -7.85 -19.37
C ALA A 77 -12.23 -7.76 -20.74
N ARG A 78 -13.55 -7.54 -20.73
CA ARG A 78 -14.38 -7.41 -21.94
C ARG A 78 -14.77 -5.99 -22.29
N ARG A 79 -14.42 -5.05 -21.42
CA ARG A 79 -14.63 -3.62 -21.65
C ARG A 79 -13.45 -2.87 -21.07
N ILE A 80 -13.11 -1.78 -21.73
CA ILE A 80 -12.00 -0.91 -21.37
C ILE A 80 -12.44 0.53 -21.62
N ARG A 81 -11.72 1.48 -21.04
CA ARG A 81 -11.94 2.90 -21.30
C ARG A 81 -10.60 3.57 -21.58
N PRO A 82 -10.38 4.14 -22.77
CA PRO A 82 -9.18 4.93 -23.03
C PRO A 82 -9.03 6.04 -21.99
N LEU A 83 -7.82 6.28 -21.51
CA LEU A 83 -7.59 7.35 -20.53
C LEU A 83 -7.99 8.72 -21.11
N GLY A 84 -8.70 9.51 -20.30
CA GLY A 84 -9.26 10.81 -20.71
C GLY A 84 -10.60 10.73 -21.44
N GLN A 85 -11.15 9.54 -21.65
CA GLN A 85 -12.53 9.35 -22.12
C GLN A 85 -13.44 8.96 -20.96
N GLU A 86 -14.74 9.20 -21.11
CA GLU A 86 -15.75 8.85 -20.10
C GLU A 86 -16.38 7.47 -20.36
N ASP A 87 -16.52 7.10 -21.63
CA ASP A 87 -17.30 5.94 -22.05
C ASP A 87 -16.51 4.63 -22.03
N TRP A 88 -17.15 3.59 -21.48
CA TRP A 88 -16.65 2.22 -21.56
C TRP A 88 -16.92 1.62 -22.93
N ILE A 89 -15.87 1.13 -23.58
CA ILE A 89 -15.92 0.49 -24.88
C ILE A 89 -15.98 -1.02 -24.69
N TRP A 90 -17.01 -1.65 -25.24
CA TRP A 90 -17.17 -3.11 -25.24
C TRP A 90 -16.35 -3.76 -26.34
N LEU A 91 -15.46 -4.67 -25.95
CA LEU A 91 -14.69 -5.49 -26.88
C LEU A 91 -15.61 -6.57 -27.46
N SER A 92 -16.08 -6.34 -28.69
CA SER A 92 -17.13 -7.14 -29.32
C SER A 92 -16.52 -8.26 -30.16
N GLY A 93 -16.28 -9.42 -29.55
CA GLY A 93 -15.80 -10.61 -30.26
C GLY A 93 -15.38 -11.75 -29.31
N PRO A 94 -15.52 -13.03 -29.71
CA PRO A 94 -15.07 -14.16 -28.88
C PRO A 94 -13.53 -14.23 -28.75
N ALA A 95 -12.78 -13.52 -29.61
CA ALA A 95 -11.32 -13.48 -29.63
C ALA A 95 -10.70 -12.18 -29.08
N ASP A 96 -11.53 -11.22 -28.63
CA ASP A 96 -11.06 -9.88 -28.22
C ASP A 96 -10.97 -9.59 -26.71
N PRO A 97 -11.08 -10.55 -25.76
CA PRO A 97 -10.86 -10.19 -24.36
C PRO A 97 -9.39 -9.82 -24.14
N ILE A 98 -9.16 -8.79 -23.33
CA ILE A 98 -7.81 -8.43 -22.89
C ILE A 98 -7.54 -9.21 -21.62
N GLU A 99 -6.51 -10.04 -21.65
CA GLU A 99 -6.02 -10.73 -20.46
C GLU A 99 -5.35 -9.73 -19.52
N VAL A 100 -5.76 -9.77 -18.25
CA VAL A 100 -5.30 -8.88 -17.20
C VAL A 100 -4.68 -9.70 -16.09
N SER A 101 -3.46 -9.35 -15.69
CA SER A 101 -2.82 -9.82 -14.46
C SER A 101 -2.55 -8.65 -13.52
N LEU A 102 -2.28 -8.92 -12.24
CA LEU A 102 -1.92 -7.87 -11.27
C LEU A 102 -0.67 -7.07 -11.70
N ASP A 103 0.28 -7.72 -12.38
CA ASP A 103 1.53 -7.10 -12.81
C ASP A 103 1.33 -6.11 -13.98
N ASP A 104 0.21 -6.20 -14.68
CA ASP A 104 -0.15 -5.26 -15.75
C ASP A 104 -0.85 -3.99 -15.22
N LEU A 105 -1.26 -4.00 -13.94
CA LEU A 105 -2.07 -2.95 -13.34
C LEU A 105 -1.22 -1.83 -12.75
N LEU A 106 -1.63 -0.61 -13.08
CA LEU A 106 -0.97 0.62 -12.68
C LEU A 106 -1.97 1.73 -12.39
N ILE A 107 -1.51 2.76 -11.69
CA ILE A 107 -2.24 4.01 -11.47
C ILE A 107 -1.36 5.13 -12.03
N MET A 108 -1.96 6.03 -12.80
CA MET A 108 -1.24 7.15 -13.38
C MET A 108 -0.73 8.08 -12.28
N SER A 109 0.45 8.67 -12.47
CA SER A 109 1.09 9.52 -11.46
C SER A 109 0.19 10.69 -11.03
N ASP A 110 -0.51 11.30 -11.98
CA ASP A 110 -1.46 12.38 -11.70
C ASP A 110 -2.62 11.91 -10.81
N ASP A 111 -3.16 10.72 -11.06
CA ASP A 111 -4.23 10.12 -10.25
C ASP A 111 -3.74 9.78 -8.84
N VAL A 112 -2.51 9.25 -8.70
CA VAL A 112 -1.88 8.99 -7.39
C VAL A 112 -1.77 10.28 -6.60
N HIS A 113 -1.19 11.33 -7.18
CA HIS A 113 -1.01 12.61 -6.49
C HIS A 113 -2.34 13.30 -6.18
N GLN A 114 -3.31 13.22 -7.07
CA GLN A 114 -4.65 13.76 -6.85
C GLN A 114 -5.35 13.03 -5.70
N PHE A 115 -5.29 11.69 -5.68
CA PHE A 115 -5.86 10.87 -4.61
C PHE A 115 -5.19 11.16 -3.27
N GLU A 116 -3.85 11.26 -3.25
CA GLU A 116 -3.08 11.64 -2.06
C GLU A 116 -3.49 13.00 -1.50
N THR A 117 -3.63 13.99 -2.38
CA THR A 117 -4.02 15.35 -2.02
C THR A 117 -5.45 15.39 -1.48
N TYR A 118 -6.38 14.69 -2.14
CA TYR A 118 -7.80 14.72 -1.78
C TYR A 118 -8.13 13.93 -0.51
N HIS A 119 -7.44 12.81 -0.29
CA HIS A 119 -7.69 11.93 0.85
C HIS A 119 -6.69 12.07 2.00
N ASP A 120 -5.72 12.97 1.87
CA ASP A 120 -4.63 13.22 2.82
C ASP A 120 -3.87 11.93 3.16
N VAL A 121 -3.67 11.07 2.15
CA VAL A 121 -3.19 9.68 2.33
C VAL A 121 -1.80 9.64 2.93
N LEU A 122 -0.92 10.56 2.54
CA LEU A 122 0.43 10.67 3.09
C LEU A 122 0.44 11.18 4.54
N ARG A 123 -0.64 11.81 5.01
CA ARG A 123 -0.86 12.08 6.45
C ARG A 123 -1.54 10.90 7.15
N ARG A 124 -2.30 10.07 6.45
CA ARG A 124 -2.81 8.79 7.00
C ARG A 124 -1.70 7.74 7.15
N SER A 125 -0.67 7.76 6.30
CA SER A 125 0.53 6.93 6.50
C SER A 125 1.37 7.38 7.72
N SER A 126 1.08 8.56 8.30
CA SER A 126 1.50 8.95 9.65
C SER A 126 0.47 8.63 10.75
N GLY A 127 -0.48 7.74 10.46
CA GLY A 127 -1.43 7.19 11.42
C GLY A 127 -2.83 7.82 11.34
N THR A 128 -3.83 6.97 11.10
CA THR A 128 -5.23 7.32 11.43
C THR A 128 -5.39 7.27 12.96
N GLY A 129 -5.30 8.45 13.56
CA GLY A 129 -5.38 8.70 15.00
C GLY A 129 -4.71 10.04 15.26
N ALA A 130 -5.06 10.72 16.35
CA ALA A 130 -4.19 11.81 16.83
C ALA A 130 -2.73 11.29 16.81
N PRO A 131 -1.74 12.09 16.35
CA PRO A 131 -0.36 11.64 16.30
C PRO A 131 -0.06 10.99 17.64
N ASN A 132 0.31 9.71 17.60
CA ASN A 132 0.52 8.97 18.83
C ASN A 132 1.57 9.78 19.60
N ARG A 133 1.23 10.19 20.83
CA ARG A 133 2.02 11.15 21.62
C ARG A 133 3.51 10.81 21.63
N TYR A 134 3.82 9.53 21.43
CA TYR A 134 5.16 8.99 21.34
C TYR A 134 5.35 8.22 20.03
N ASP A 135 6.54 8.34 19.44
CA ASP A 135 6.97 7.58 18.27
C ASP A 135 7.26 6.10 18.61
N TRP A 136 6.19 5.31 18.72
CA TRP A 136 6.30 3.88 19.02
C TRP A 136 6.90 3.08 17.86
N GLU A 137 6.70 3.52 16.61
CA GLU A 137 7.22 2.80 15.45
C GLU A 137 8.74 2.94 15.35
N GLY A 138 9.27 4.15 15.55
CA GLY A 138 10.70 4.39 15.66
C GLY A 138 11.34 3.57 16.79
N LEU A 139 10.67 3.49 17.95
CA LEU A 139 11.12 2.66 19.06
C LEU A 139 11.20 1.18 18.64
N PHE A 140 10.16 0.63 18.01
CA PHE A 140 10.15 -0.78 17.60
C PHE A 140 11.22 -1.09 16.55
N ALA A 141 11.41 -0.20 15.57
CA ALA A 141 12.48 -0.35 14.59
C ALA A 141 13.86 -0.38 15.25
N MET A 142 14.11 0.51 16.22
CA MET A 142 15.34 0.52 17.01
C MET A 142 15.49 -0.79 17.81
N LEU A 143 14.46 -1.23 18.52
CA LEU A 143 14.51 -2.45 19.33
C LEU A 143 14.76 -3.70 18.49
N ILE A 144 14.14 -3.83 17.31
CA ILE A 144 14.39 -4.94 16.39
C ILE A 144 15.86 -4.96 15.93
N ARG A 145 16.38 -3.81 15.50
CA ARG A 145 17.78 -3.67 15.08
C ARG A 145 18.71 -4.05 16.23
N ARG A 146 18.46 -3.52 17.44
CA ARG A 146 19.27 -3.78 18.62
C ARG A 146 19.26 -5.27 18.97
N VAL A 147 18.08 -5.91 19.04
CA VAL A 147 17.97 -7.33 19.34
C VAL A 147 18.68 -8.19 18.29
N HIS A 148 18.62 -7.80 17.02
CA HIS A 148 19.30 -8.51 15.95
C HIS A 148 20.84 -8.46 16.08
N PHE A 149 21.40 -7.31 16.45
CA PHE A 149 22.86 -7.13 16.51
C PHE A 149 23.49 -7.41 17.89
N GLU A 150 22.77 -7.09 18.96
CA GLU A 150 23.26 -7.14 20.36
C GLU A 150 22.56 -8.21 21.20
N GLY A 151 21.56 -8.90 20.64
CA GLY A 151 20.75 -9.89 21.35
C GLY A 151 19.67 -9.27 22.23
N VAL A 152 18.85 -10.15 22.81
CA VAL A 152 17.76 -9.78 23.73
C VAL A 152 18.37 -9.22 25.03
N PRO A 153 17.87 -8.09 25.58
CA PRO A 153 18.29 -7.60 26.89
C PRO A 153 18.14 -8.66 27.99
N ALA A 154 18.98 -8.60 29.03
CA ALA A 154 18.99 -9.64 30.07
C ALA A 154 17.74 -9.56 30.95
N THR A 155 17.16 -8.38 31.11
CA THR A 155 15.95 -8.17 31.91
C THR A 155 14.92 -7.26 31.23
N GLN A 156 13.66 -7.40 31.65
CA GLN A 156 12.61 -6.49 31.20
C GLN A 156 12.90 -5.04 31.61
N ALA A 157 13.55 -4.83 32.75
CA ALA A 157 13.94 -3.51 33.23
C ALA A 157 14.96 -2.85 32.31
N GLU A 158 15.95 -3.61 31.80
CA GLU A 158 16.90 -3.12 30.79
C GLU A 158 16.21 -2.75 29.49
N LEU A 159 15.27 -3.58 29.00
CA LEU A 159 14.48 -3.26 27.81
C LEU A 159 13.71 -1.94 27.97
N ILE A 160 13.16 -1.70 29.16
CA ILE A 160 12.44 -0.45 29.46
C ILE A 160 13.39 0.73 29.54
N ALA A 161 14.57 0.58 30.17
CA ALA A 161 15.57 1.63 30.25
C ALA A 161 16.06 2.06 28.85
N ILE A 162 16.33 1.09 27.97
CA ILE A 162 16.70 1.33 26.56
C ILE A 162 15.61 2.14 25.85
N ALA A 163 14.34 1.81 26.07
CA ALA A 163 13.23 2.54 25.48
C ALA A 163 13.11 3.97 26.01
N GLN A 164 13.34 4.19 27.31
CA GLN A 164 13.34 5.53 27.92
C GLN A 164 14.47 6.40 27.38
N GLU A 165 15.68 5.85 27.29
CA GLU A 165 16.85 6.54 26.75
C GLU A 165 16.63 6.93 25.28
N TRP A 166 16.14 6.00 24.47
CA TRP A 166 15.81 6.29 23.07
C TRP A 166 14.76 7.39 22.92
N PHE A 167 13.68 7.37 23.72
CA PHE A 167 12.69 8.46 23.70
C PHE A 167 13.27 9.79 24.17
N ALA A 168 14.17 9.79 25.16
CA ALA A 168 14.82 11.01 25.62
C ALA A 168 15.68 11.66 24.52
N GLU A 169 16.29 10.84 23.65
CA GLU A 169 17.13 11.30 22.54
C GLU A 169 16.33 11.67 21.28
N ASN A 170 15.21 10.99 21.01
CA ASN A 170 14.51 11.06 19.72
C ASN A 170 13.12 11.74 19.78
N SER A 171 12.64 12.15 20.96
CA SER A 171 11.34 12.81 21.09
C SER A 171 11.40 14.29 20.68
N PRO A 172 10.62 14.74 19.67
CA PRO A 172 10.63 16.13 19.17
C PRO A 172 10.29 17.17 20.24
N ASN A 173 9.51 16.78 21.25
CA ASN A 173 9.05 17.65 22.33
C ASN A 173 9.66 17.29 23.69
N GLY A 174 10.64 16.37 23.73
CA GLY A 174 11.23 15.84 24.97
C GLY A 174 10.25 15.03 25.83
N GLU A 175 9.09 14.64 25.28
CA GLU A 175 8.11 13.82 25.98
C GLU A 175 8.54 12.36 25.97
N VAL A 176 8.73 11.79 27.16
CA VAL A 176 9.08 10.39 27.38
C VAL A 176 7.89 9.71 28.07
N PRO A 177 7.40 8.57 27.58
CA PRO A 177 6.33 7.84 28.26
C PRO A 177 6.77 7.38 29.65
N ASP A 178 5.84 7.41 30.60
CA ASP A 178 6.12 6.91 31.95
C ASP A 178 6.42 5.40 31.94
N GLU A 179 7.12 4.94 32.97
CA GLU A 179 7.55 3.55 33.06
C GLU A 179 6.37 2.57 33.04
N ARG A 180 5.23 2.97 33.61
CA ARG A 180 3.99 2.18 33.60
C ARG A 180 3.48 1.97 32.16
N THR A 181 3.50 3.01 31.32
CA THR A 181 3.09 2.94 29.92
C THR A 181 4.04 2.06 29.12
N LEU A 182 5.35 2.21 29.34
CA LEU A 182 6.38 1.36 28.71
C LEU A 182 6.22 -0.11 29.09
N ARG A 183 6.08 -0.41 30.39
CA ARG A 183 5.85 -1.79 30.89
C ARG A 183 4.62 -2.43 30.25
N ARG A 184 3.52 -1.69 30.16
CA ARG A 184 2.27 -2.18 29.55
C ARG A 184 2.45 -2.48 28.07
N ARG A 185 3.18 -1.64 27.33
CA ARG A 185 3.34 -1.76 25.88
C ARG A 185 4.41 -2.78 25.48
N LEU A 186 5.53 -2.82 26.19
CA LEU A 186 6.65 -3.72 25.92
C LEU A 186 6.50 -5.09 26.59
N GLY A 187 5.65 -5.23 27.60
CA GLY A 187 5.43 -6.48 28.32
C GLY A 187 5.02 -7.68 27.46
N PRO A 188 4.11 -7.54 26.46
CA PRO A 188 3.83 -8.61 25.51
C PRO A 188 5.06 -9.00 24.67
N ILE A 189 5.80 -8.01 24.16
CA ILE A 189 7.00 -8.22 23.35
C ILE A 189 8.07 -8.95 24.16
N TRP A 190 8.30 -8.50 25.40
CA TRP A 190 9.24 -9.15 26.31
C TRP A 190 8.91 -10.63 26.53
N ARG A 191 7.64 -10.96 26.77
CA ARG A 191 7.21 -12.36 26.92
C ARG A 191 7.47 -13.18 25.65
N SER A 192 7.17 -12.61 24.47
CA SER A 192 7.45 -13.29 23.20
C SER A 192 8.95 -13.49 22.95
N LEU A 193 9.81 -12.56 23.37
CA LEU A 193 11.26 -12.67 23.22
C LEU A 193 11.91 -13.71 24.15
N GLN A 194 11.26 -14.06 25.26
CA GLN A 194 11.73 -15.09 26.19
C GLN A 194 11.40 -16.52 25.71
N GLY A 195 10.59 -16.67 24.64
CA GLY A 195 10.06 -17.96 24.18
C GLY A 195 9.01 -18.54 25.13
N ASP A 196 8.20 -19.47 24.64
CA ASP A 196 7.36 -20.30 25.51
C ASP A 196 8.29 -21.27 26.27
N ALA A 197 8.57 -20.94 27.54
CA ALA A 197 9.14 -21.88 28.50
C ALA A 197 8.04 -22.77 29.10
#